data_AF-A0A5B1B2M6-F1
#
_entry.id   AF-A0A5B1B2M6-F1
#
_cell.length_a   1.000
_cell.length_b   1.000
_cell.length_c   1.000
_cell.angle_alpha   90.00
_cell.angle_beta   90.00
_cell.angle_gamma   90.00
#
_symmetry.space_group_name_H-M   'P 1'
#
loop_
_entity.id
_entity.type
_entity.pdbx_description
1 polymer ?
#
loop_
_entity_poly.entity_id
_entity_poly.type
_entity_poly.pdbx_seq_one_letter_code
_entity_poly.pdbx_strand_id
1 'polypeptide(L)' 'MADYEVPPEINSGRMYAGPGSASLLASAGAWQALATELGSAGAAFGAVVSELAAGSWLGPSSVSMALAAAPYVVWMIATA' A
#
# COMPACT_ATOMS: atom_id res chain seq x y z
N MET A 1 -27.16 -13.44 -15.93
CA MET A 1 -26.53 -12.36 -16.71
C MET A 1 -27.46 -11.17 -16.61
N ALA A 2 -27.01 -10.03 -16.08
CA ALA A 2 -27.89 -8.87 -15.97
C ALA A 2 -28.16 -8.32 -17.37
N ASP A 3 -29.43 -8.16 -17.72
CA ASP A 3 -29.83 -7.54 -18.97
C ASP A 3 -29.66 -6.02 -18.86
N TYR A 4 -28.67 -5.50 -19.59
CA TYR A 4 -28.36 -4.07 -19.68
C TYR A 4 -28.96 -3.43 -20.95
N GLU A 5 -29.68 -4.19 -21.78
CA GLU A 5 -30.43 -3.68 -22.93
C GLU A 5 -31.80 -3.12 -22.50
N VAL A 6 -31.78 -2.17 -21.56
CA VAL A 6 -32.96 -1.38 -21.16
C VAL A 6 -33.03 -0.08 -21.97
N PRO A 7 -34.22 0.54 -22.08
CA PRO A 7 -34.37 1.85 -22.73
C PRO A 7 -33.38 2.89 -22.18
N PRO A 8 -32.93 3.85 -23.02
CA PRO A 8 -31.93 4.84 -22.64
C PRO A 8 -32.33 5.68 -21.42
N GLU A 9 -33.62 5.87 -21.16
CA GLU A 9 -34.15 6.57 -19.99
C GLU A 9 -33.78 5.85 -18.69
N ILE A 10 -33.81 4.51 -18.68
CA ILE A 10 -33.46 3.71 -17.51
C ILE A 10 -31.95 3.74 -17.27
N ASN A 11 -31.14 3.58 -18.31
CA ASN A 11 -29.68 3.65 -18.20
C ASN A 11 -29.22 5.05 -17.77
N SER A 12 -29.80 6.11 -18.36
CA SER A 12 -29.51 7.50 -17.98
C SER A 12 -29.95 7.80 -16.55
N GLY A 13 -31.16 7.38 -16.15
CA GLY A 13 -31.66 7.56 -14.79
C GLY A 13 -30.74 6.92 -13.74
N ARG A 14 -30.22 5.70 -14.01
CA ARG A 14 -29.24 5.03 -13.15
C ARG A 14 -27.91 5.79 -13.05
N MET A 15 -27.43 6.35 -14.17
CA MET A 15 -26.16 7.08 -14.22
C MET A 15 -26.21 8.40 -13.44
N TYR A 16 -27.30 9.16 -13.56
CA TYR A 16 -27.40 10.51 -13.00
C TYR A 16 -27.92 10.56 -11.55
N ALA A 17 -28.56 9.50 -11.05
CA ALA A 17 -29.08 9.46 -9.68
C ALA A 17 -28.04 9.12 -8.61
N GLY A 18 -26.83 8.70 -9.01
CA GLY A 18 -25.78 8.25 -8.09
C GLY A 18 -25.10 9.38 -7.30
N PRO A 19 -24.38 9.05 -6.22
CA PRO A 19 -23.72 10.03 -5.33
C PRO A 19 -22.46 10.70 -5.92
N GLY A 20 -22.14 10.44 -7.19
CA GLY A 20 -20.92 10.93 -7.83
C GLY A 20 -19.64 10.21 -7.39
N SER A 21 -18.49 10.72 -7.83
CA SER A 21 -17.17 10.09 -7.64
C SER A 21 -16.42 10.52 -6.37
N ALA A 22 -17.01 11.38 -5.53
CA ALA A 22 -16.32 11.97 -4.38
C ALA A 22 -15.77 10.91 -3.41
N SER A 23 -16.51 9.82 -3.17
CA SER A 23 -16.05 8.70 -2.32
C SER A 23 -14.88 7.93 -2.94
N LEU A 24 -14.84 7.81 -4.28
CA LEU A 24 -13.73 7.18 -4.99
C LEU A 24 -12.47 8.06 -4.94
N LEU A 25 -12.62 9.37 -5.07
CA LEU A 25 -11.51 10.32 -4.93
C LEU A 25 -10.96 10.33 -3.50
N ALA A 26 -11.83 10.31 -2.49
CA ALA A 26 -11.42 10.21 -1.09
C ALA A 26 -10.68 8.89 -0.82
N SER A 27 -11.18 7.77 -1.36
CA SER A 27 -10.53 6.46 -1.24
C SER A 27 -9.16 6.44 -1.92
N ALA A 28 -9.03 7.03 -3.11
CA ALA A 28 -7.75 7.14 -3.81
C ALA A 28 -6.72 7.94 -3.01
N GLY A 29 -7.13 9.07 -2.41
CA GLY A 29 -6.28 9.86 -1.52
C GLY A 29 -5.85 9.09 -0.27
N ALA A 30 -6.76 8.33 0.34
CA ALA A 30 -6.42 7.47 1.49
C ALA A 30 -5.41 6.37 1.13
N TRP A 31 -5.57 5.73 -0.04
CA TRP A 31 -4.60 4.74 -0.53
C TRP A 31 -3.23 5.36 -0.82
N GLN A 32 -3.18 6.56 -1.40
CA GLN A 32 -1.92 7.29 -1.62
C GLN A 32 -1.22 7.68 -0.31
N ALA A 33 -1.97 8.08 0.70
CA ALA A 33 -1.42 8.36 2.03
C ALA A 33 -0.84 7.10 2.67
N LEU A 34 -1.58 5.97 2.61
CA LEU A 34 -1.12 4.69 3.13
C LEU A 34 0.16 4.21 2.43
N ALA A 35 0.21 4.31 1.09
CA ALA A 35 1.39 4.03 0.28
C ALA A 35 2.61 4.82 0.75
N THR A 36 2.44 6.13 0.95
CA THR A 36 3.51 7.03 1.40
C THR A 36 4.05 6.64 2.78
N GLU A 37 3.16 6.39 3.74
CA GLU A 37 3.54 5.98 5.10
C GLU A 37 4.18 4.59 5.13
N LEU A 38 3.71 3.66 4.31
CA LEU A 38 4.30 2.32 4.25
C LEU A 38 5.71 2.35 3.63
N GLY A 39 5.91 3.18 2.61
CA GLY A 39 7.22 3.41 2.00
C GLY A 39 8.20 4.09 2.96
N SER A 40 7.76 5.09 3.71
CA SER A 40 8.59 5.79 4.70
C SER A 40 8.97 4.86 5.87
N ALA A 41 8.02 4.08 6.38
CA ALA A 41 8.26 3.07 7.40
C ALA A 41 9.20 1.96 6.89
N GLY A 42 9.03 1.53 5.64
CA GLY A 42 9.91 0.57 4.97
C GLY A 42 11.36 1.06 4.88
N ALA A 43 11.56 2.31 4.47
CA ALA A 43 12.88 2.92 4.42
C ALA A 43 13.52 3.04 5.81
N ALA A 44 12.76 3.49 6.81
CA ALA A 44 13.24 3.60 8.19
C ALA A 44 13.62 2.23 8.77
N PHE A 45 12.80 1.20 8.55
CA PHE A 45 13.12 -0.14 9.01
C PHE A 45 14.34 -0.72 8.29
N GLY A 46 14.45 -0.50 6.98
CA GLY A 46 15.63 -0.88 6.20
C GLY A 46 16.92 -0.23 6.71
N ALA A 47 16.86 1.01 7.19
CA ALA A 47 18.01 1.68 7.80
C ALA A 47 18.47 0.96 9.09
N VAL A 48 17.54 0.60 9.98
CA VAL A 48 17.85 -0.16 11.20
C VAL A 48 18.40 -1.56 10.89
N VAL A 49 17.83 -2.25 9.89
CA VAL A 49 18.33 -3.55 9.43
C VAL A 49 19.75 -3.44 8.87
N SER A 50 20.07 -2.34 8.17
CA SER A 50 21.41 -2.07 7.66
C SER A 50 22.42 -1.80 8.79
N GLU A 51 22.02 -1.03 9.80
CA GLU A 51 22.82 -0.80 11.01
C GLU A 51 23.06 -2.11 11.77
N LEU A 52 22.08 -2.98 11.86
CA LEU A 52 22.25 -4.30 12.47
C LEU A 52 23.27 -5.14 11.68
N ALA A 53 23.17 -5.16 10.35
CA ALA A 53 24.07 -5.97 9.50
C ALA A 53 25.52 -5.49 9.50
N ALA A 54 25.77 -4.17 9.62
CA ALA A 54 27.08 -3.57 9.37
C ALA A 54 27.54 -2.55 10.44
N GLY A 55 26.77 -2.35 11.49
CA GLY A 55 27.06 -1.40 12.57
C GLY A 55 27.98 -1.97 13.64
N SER A 56 27.93 -1.36 14.83
CA SER A 56 28.85 -1.67 15.93
C SER A 56 28.56 -3.02 16.60
N TRP A 57 27.32 -3.50 16.56
CA TRP A 57 26.94 -4.81 17.09
C TRP A 57 27.16 -5.90 16.04
N LEU A 58 28.33 -6.52 16.09
CA LEU A 58 28.76 -7.53 15.13
C LEU A 58 28.68 -8.95 15.72
N GLY A 59 28.35 -9.92 14.86
CA GLY A 59 28.36 -11.33 15.21
C GLY A 59 27.18 -12.11 14.62
N PRO A 60 27.14 -13.44 14.82
CA PRO A 60 26.13 -14.31 14.21
C PRO A 60 24.69 -13.90 14.53
N SER A 61 24.42 -13.49 15.79
CA SER A 61 23.08 -13.06 16.21
C SER A 61 22.59 -11.82 15.47
N SER A 62 23.49 -10.85 15.26
CA SER A 62 23.17 -9.62 14.54
C SER A 62 22.82 -9.91 13.07
N VAL A 63 23.64 -10.75 12.41
CA VAL A 63 23.39 -11.22 11.04
C VAL A 63 22.08 -12.01 10.94
N SER A 64 21.81 -12.92 11.88
CA SER A 64 20.57 -13.70 11.89
C SER A 64 19.33 -12.81 12.00
N MET A 65 19.36 -11.79 12.84
CA MET A 65 18.25 -10.84 12.98
C MET A 65 18.07 -9.97 11.71
N ALA A 66 19.16 -9.51 11.10
CA ALA A 66 19.10 -8.73 9.86
C ALA A 66 18.47 -9.55 8.70
N LEU A 67 18.89 -10.82 8.56
CA LEU A 67 18.34 -11.72 7.56
C LEU A 67 16.87 -12.04 7.80
N ALA A 68 16.44 -12.20 9.06
CA ALA A 68 15.04 -12.45 9.39
C ALA A 68 14.14 -11.24 9.07
N ALA A 69 14.65 -10.01 9.21
CA ALA A 69 13.89 -8.79 8.98
C ALA A 69 13.82 -8.36 7.51
N ALA A 70 14.83 -8.71 6.69
CA ALA A 70 14.95 -8.27 5.30
C ALA A 70 13.70 -8.52 4.41
N PRO A 71 13.00 -9.68 4.47
CA PRO A 71 11.81 -9.91 3.66
C PRO A 71 10.66 -8.93 3.97
N TYR A 72 10.56 -8.44 5.21
CA TYR A 72 9.51 -7.52 5.61
C TYR A 72 9.79 -6.10 5.08
N VAL A 73 11.05 -5.67 5.06
CA VAL A 73 11.46 -4.41 4.41
C VAL A 73 11.08 -4.43 2.93
N VAL A 74 11.38 -5.54 2.23
CA VAL A 74 11.02 -5.72 0.81
C VAL A 74 9.51 -5.67 0.62
N TRP A 75 8.73 -6.37 1.46
CA TRP A 75 7.28 -6.37 1.36
C TRP A 75 6.66 -4.98 1.56
N MET A 76 7.13 -4.22 2.55
CA MET A 76 6.63 -2.86 2.79
C MET A 76 6.93 -1.94 1.61
N ILE A 77 8.15 -1.98 1.07
CA ILE A 77 8.52 -1.14 -0.09
C ILE A 77 7.76 -1.55 -1.35
N ALA A 78 7.49 -2.84 -1.54
CA ALA A 78 6.79 -3.35 -2.72
C ALA A 78 5.27 -3.14 -2.69
N THR A 79 4.68 -2.96 -1.49
CA THR A 79 3.24 -2.75 -1.31
C THR A 79 2.86 -1.31 -0.96
N ALA A 80 3.87 -0.46 -0.74
CA ALA A 80 3.74 0.99 -0.78
C ALA A 80 3.37 1.44 -2.20
#